data_AF-A0A9E3TP02-F1
#
_entry.id   AF-A0A9E3TP02-F1
#
_cell.length_a   1.000
_cell.length_b   1.000
_cell.length_c   1.000
_cell.angle_alpha   90.00
_cell.angle_beta   90.00
_cell.angle_gamma   90.00
#
_symmetry.space_group_name_H-M   'P 1'
#
loop_
_entity.id
_entity.type
_entity.pdbx_description
1 polymer ?
#
loop_
_entity_poly.entity_id
_entity_poly.type
_entity_poly.pdbx_seq_one_letter_code
_entity_poly.pdbx_strand_id
1 'polypeptide(L)'
;MRVPRFLTGMTALMLVAVVVAQVDAQQGRPQGGRGGFQGRGGGFPGGGFGGPGGGGKLGLLRIDAIKKELELLDEQSADIEKLNEELRAQRSGDGPDFRNMTDEERRAAFEKLRAEREALSEAEREKQDEERRAEQRARQAEADAKLAEILLPHQMERLSQIELQTRGIRALLSDEVVAELGISDSAKADIEATIQASGEKMRTEMQALFQSGNREGMREKMQELAKGVETEVLGKLTQSQRDKFVEMKGEPFEMPQGGFGGFGGGPGGQRGRGGNGGRGGDGGGRPQRPAQ
;
A
#
# COMPACT_ATOMS: atom_id res chain seq x y z
N MET A 1 -11.02 66.30 -19.47
CA MET A 1 -11.29 66.34 -18.02
C MET A 1 -10.50 65.20 -17.38
N ARG A 2 -9.45 65.51 -16.59
CA ARG A 2 -9.41 65.39 -15.11
C ARG A 2 -9.62 63.96 -14.54
N VAL A 3 -8.49 63.27 -14.34
CA VAL A 3 -8.18 62.31 -13.24
C VAL A 3 -8.03 63.10 -11.90
N PRO A 4 -7.85 62.54 -10.65
CA PRO A 4 -7.54 61.14 -10.24
C PRO A 4 -8.14 60.57 -8.89
N ARG A 5 -7.81 59.29 -8.60
CA ARG A 5 -7.40 58.65 -7.30
C ARG A 5 -8.24 58.72 -6.00
N PHE A 6 -8.51 57.53 -5.44
CA PHE A 6 -8.10 57.02 -4.10
C PHE A 6 -7.99 55.48 -4.17
N LEU A 7 -7.10 54.69 -3.53
CA LEU A 7 -5.84 54.88 -2.77
C LEU A 7 -5.80 54.59 -1.23
N THR A 8 -6.23 53.39 -0.78
CA THR A 8 -5.81 52.74 0.50
C THR A 8 -6.02 51.22 0.39
N GLY A 9 -5.17 50.31 0.88
CA GLY A 9 -3.94 50.46 1.66
C GLY A 9 -4.08 49.87 3.07
N MET A 10 -3.96 48.54 3.22
CA MET A 10 -4.06 47.88 4.53
C MET A 10 -3.06 46.71 4.67
N THR A 11 -1.78 47.05 4.82
CA THR A 11 -0.72 46.12 5.24
C THR A 11 -0.88 45.77 6.72
N ALA A 12 -1.28 44.55 7.02
CA ALA A 12 -1.33 44.03 8.39
C ALA A 12 0.09 43.76 8.92
N LEU A 13 0.52 44.56 9.90
CA LEU A 13 1.85 44.50 10.49
C LEU A 13 1.82 43.54 11.69
N MET A 14 2.13 42.26 11.47
CA MET A 14 2.20 41.27 12.57
C MET A 14 3.40 41.53 13.48
N LEU A 15 3.11 42.02 14.69
CA LEU A 15 4.07 42.16 15.78
C LEU A 15 4.52 40.78 16.29
N VAL A 16 5.82 40.50 16.18
CA VAL A 16 6.45 39.35 16.85
C VAL A 16 6.70 39.72 18.31
N ALA A 17 5.96 39.09 19.22
CA ALA A 17 6.21 39.16 20.66
C ALA A 17 6.86 37.85 21.13
N VAL A 18 8.18 37.87 21.32
CA VAL A 18 8.90 36.75 21.96
C VAL A 18 8.74 36.88 23.47
N VAL A 19 8.03 35.93 24.09
CA VAL A 19 7.99 35.76 25.56
C VAL A 19 8.72 34.47 25.90
N VAL A 20 9.92 34.61 26.48
CA VAL A 20 10.65 33.48 27.07
C VAL A 20 10.15 33.31 28.50
N ALA A 21 9.31 32.30 28.74
CA ALA A 21 8.99 31.83 30.09
C ALA A 21 9.98 30.72 30.48
N GLN A 22 10.62 30.87 31.64
CA GLN A 22 11.61 29.91 32.13
C GLN A 22 10.95 28.64 32.70
N VAL A 23 11.76 27.58 32.73
CA VAL A 23 11.44 26.25 33.26
C VAL A 23 11.03 26.32 34.74
N ASP A 24 9.91 25.68 35.07
CA ASP A 24 9.64 25.17 36.42
C ASP A 24 9.61 23.64 36.40
N ALA A 25 10.50 23.04 37.20
CA ALA A 25 10.66 21.60 37.27
C ALA A 25 9.83 21.02 38.43
N GLN A 26 8.62 20.52 38.16
CA GLN A 26 7.87 19.73 39.15
C GLN A 26 8.09 18.23 38.97
N GLN A 27 8.72 17.64 39.99
CA GLN A 27 9.06 16.23 40.09
C GLN A 27 7.81 15.35 40.31
N GLY A 28 7.20 14.87 39.23
CA GLY A 28 6.28 13.73 39.27
C GLY A 28 7.05 12.42 39.45
N ARG A 29 6.80 11.69 40.55
CA ARG A 29 7.51 10.44 40.89
C ARG A 29 7.20 9.31 39.88
N PRO A 30 8.19 8.64 39.28
CA PRO A 30 7.96 7.38 38.57
C PRO A 30 7.74 6.25 39.58
N GLN A 31 6.50 5.82 39.77
CA GLN A 31 6.20 4.60 40.55
C GLN A 31 6.45 3.37 39.66
N GLY A 32 7.32 2.46 40.12
CA GLY A 32 7.80 1.35 39.30
C GLY A 32 6.73 0.34 38.91
N GLY A 33 6.58 0.11 37.59
CA GLY A 33 5.79 -0.97 37.00
C GLY A 33 6.70 -1.95 36.25
N ARG A 34 6.89 -3.14 36.83
CA ARG A 34 7.78 -4.20 36.33
C ARG A 34 7.17 -4.93 35.13
N GLY A 35 7.83 -4.88 33.97
CA GLY A 35 7.44 -5.66 32.79
C GLY A 35 8.31 -5.34 31.58
N GLY A 36 9.32 -6.16 31.30
CA GLY A 36 10.23 -5.94 30.17
C GLY A 36 9.52 -6.19 28.84
N PHE A 37 9.33 -5.13 28.04
CA PHE A 37 8.80 -5.23 26.67
C PHE A 37 9.89 -4.90 25.64
N GLN A 38 11.03 -5.59 25.76
CA GLN A 38 12.17 -5.45 24.84
C GLN A 38 11.98 -6.42 23.66
N GLY A 39 10.96 -6.14 22.84
CA GLY A 39 10.52 -6.95 21.71
C GLY A 39 10.24 -6.06 20.49
N ARG A 40 11.31 -5.41 20.00
CA ARG A 40 11.34 -4.47 18.87
C ARG A 40 10.47 -4.97 17.71
N GLY A 41 9.43 -4.21 17.35
CA GLY A 41 8.55 -4.54 16.23
C GLY A 41 9.31 -4.61 14.91
N GLY A 42 9.52 -5.83 14.41
CA GLY A 42 10.14 -6.12 13.12
C GLY A 42 9.20 -5.85 11.95
N GLY A 43 8.88 -4.58 11.71
CA GLY A 43 8.15 -4.15 10.53
C GLY A 43 8.98 -4.29 9.25
N PHE A 44 8.94 -5.48 8.63
CA PHE A 44 9.25 -5.76 7.23
C PHE A 44 10.46 -5.05 6.56
N PRO A 45 11.66 -5.66 6.61
CA PRO A 45 12.75 -5.34 5.70
C PRO A 45 12.64 -6.20 4.41
N GLY A 46 11.98 -5.69 3.38
CA GLY A 46 11.97 -6.30 2.05
C GLY A 46 10.60 -6.28 1.35
N GLY A 47 10.56 -5.77 0.12
CA GLY A 47 9.39 -5.91 -0.73
C GLY A 47 9.17 -7.37 -1.09
N GLY A 48 8.02 -7.93 -0.73
CA GLY A 48 7.78 -9.38 -0.87
C GLY A 48 6.44 -9.91 -0.36
N PHE A 49 5.42 -9.07 -0.18
CA PHE A 49 4.05 -9.55 0.02
C PHE A 49 3.08 -8.51 -0.56
N GLY A 50 2.62 -8.75 -1.81
CA GLY A 50 1.62 -7.97 -2.54
C GLY A 50 1.55 -6.48 -2.17
N GLY A 51 2.55 -5.68 -2.60
CA GLY A 51 2.56 -4.23 -2.33
C GLY A 51 1.26 -3.56 -2.79
N PRO A 52 0.85 -2.42 -2.19
CA PRO A 52 -0.42 -1.77 -2.50
C PRO A 52 -0.53 -1.46 -4.01
N GLY A 53 -1.36 -2.24 -4.71
CA GLY A 53 -1.35 -2.37 -6.18
C GLY A 53 -1.37 -3.82 -6.71
N GLY A 54 -0.92 -4.80 -5.92
CA GLY A 54 -0.48 -6.14 -6.36
C GLY A 54 -1.56 -7.18 -6.70
N GLY A 55 -2.64 -6.80 -7.38
CA GLY A 55 -3.66 -7.73 -7.87
C GLY A 55 -4.21 -7.46 -9.27
N GLY A 56 -3.84 -6.33 -9.88
CA GLY A 56 -4.38 -5.87 -11.16
C GLY A 56 -5.92 -5.83 -11.23
N LYS A 57 -6.47 -5.96 -12.44
CA LYS A 57 -7.92 -5.96 -12.73
C LYS A 57 -8.67 -6.95 -11.84
N LEU A 58 -8.21 -8.20 -11.75
CA LEU A 58 -8.80 -9.23 -10.87
C LEU A 58 -8.77 -8.88 -9.38
N GLY A 59 -7.77 -8.14 -8.94
CA GLY A 59 -7.68 -7.61 -7.57
C GLY A 59 -8.74 -6.55 -7.29
N LEU A 60 -8.95 -5.63 -8.25
CA LEU A 60 -9.94 -4.55 -8.14
C LEU A 60 -11.37 -5.08 -8.04
N LEU A 61 -11.69 -6.17 -8.74
CA LEU A 61 -12.99 -6.86 -8.68
C LEU A 61 -13.32 -7.48 -7.30
N ARG A 62 -12.42 -7.40 -6.31
CA ARG A 62 -12.70 -7.73 -4.91
C ARG A 62 -13.32 -6.57 -4.11
N ILE A 63 -13.45 -5.39 -4.73
CA ILE A 63 -14.06 -4.21 -4.11
C ILE A 63 -15.50 -4.10 -4.57
N ASP A 64 -16.45 -4.19 -3.62
CA ASP A 64 -17.89 -4.12 -3.93
C ASP A 64 -18.30 -2.82 -4.64
N ALA A 65 -17.61 -1.71 -4.37
CA ALA A 65 -17.84 -0.45 -5.09
C ALA A 65 -17.48 -0.57 -6.59
N ILE A 66 -16.43 -1.30 -6.94
CA ILE A 66 -16.04 -1.56 -8.34
C ILE A 66 -16.99 -2.58 -8.97
N LYS A 67 -17.40 -3.63 -8.25
CA LYS A 67 -18.45 -4.55 -8.75
C LYS A 67 -19.75 -3.81 -9.10
N LYS A 68 -20.13 -2.80 -8.31
CA LYS A 68 -21.31 -1.96 -8.55
C LYS A 68 -21.12 -0.96 -9.69
N GLU A 69 -19.96 -0.30 -9.76
CA GLU A 69 -19.58 0.60 -10.85
C GLU A 69 -19.62 -0.07 -12.23
N LEU A 70 -19.28 -1.36 -12.28
CA LEU A 70 -19.33 -2.20 -13.48
C LEU A 70 -20.69 -2.88 -13.71
N GLU A 71 -21.68 -2.61 -12.86
CA GLU A 71 -23.02 -3.23 -12.87
C GLU A 71 -22.97 -4.76 -13.04
N LEU A 72 -22.04 -5.43 -12.35
CA LEU A 72 -21.81 -6.87 -12.53
C LEU A 72 -23.04 -7.69 -12.16
N LEU A 73 -23.40 -8.61 -13.06
CA LEU A 73 -24.45 -9.59 -12.79
C LEU A 73 -23.97 -10.61 -11.74
N ASP A 74 -24.94 -11.26 -11.06
CA ASP A 74 -24.66 -12.29 -10.06
C ASP A 74 -23.85 -13.46 -10.65
N GLU A 75 -24.16 -13.85 -11.90
CA GLU A 75 -23.46 -14.91 -12.64
C GLU A 75 -22.00 -14.52 -12.93
N GLN A 76 -21.76 -13.32 -13.45
CA GLN A 76 -20.41 -12.79 -13.67
C GLN A 76 -19.61 -12.72 -12.35
N SER A 77 -20.26 -12.29 -11.26
CA SER A 77 -19.65 -12.24 -9.94
C SER A 77 -19.24 -13.63 -9.43
N ALA A 78 -20.09 -14.65 -9.64
CA ALA A 78 -19.78 -16.03 -9.28
C ALA A 78 -18.64 -16.61 -10.12
N ASP A 79 -18.56 -16.28 -11.43
CA ASP A 79 -17.48 -16.73 -12.31
C ASP A 79 -16.14 -16.04 -12.01
N ILE A 80 -16.15 -14.75 -11.66
CA ILE A 80 -14.98 -14.03 -11.14
C ILE A 80 -14.48 -14.65 -9.83
N GLU A 81 -15.38 -15.17 -9.00
CA GLU A 81 -15.02 -15.85 -7.74
C GLU A 81 -14.38 -17.23 -8.01
N LYS A 82 -14.95 -18.05 -8.91
CA LYS A 82 -14.33 -19.30 -9.40
C LYS A 82 -12.95 -19.04 -10.01
N LEU A 83 -12.82 -18.02 -10.87
CA LEU A 83 -11.54 -17.60 -11.47
C LEU A 83 -10.51 -17.19 -10.40
N ASN A 84 -10.95 -16.49 -9.35
CA ASN A 84 -10.10 -16.15 -8.21
C ASN A 84 -9.65 -17.40 -7.43
N GLU A 85 -10.47 -18.44 -7.33
CA GLU A 85 -10.12 -19.71 -6.67
C GLU A 85 -9.15 -20.53 -7.50
N GLU A 86 -9.39 -20.68 -8.81
CA GLU A 86 -8.53 -21.37 -9.77
C GLU A 86 -7.10 -20.77 -9.76
N LEU A 87 -6.99 -19.46 -9.98
CA LEU A 87 -5.70 -18.73 -10.01
C LEU A 87 -5.02 -18.67 -8.62
N ARG A 88 -5.75 -18.91 -7.52
CA ARG A 88 -5.16 -19.10 -6.19
C ARG A 88 -4.63 -20.53 -6.02
N ALA A 89 -5.38 -21.54 -6.45
CA ALA A 89 -4.97 -22.94 -6.35
C ALA A 89 -3.70 -23.20 -7.17
N GLN A 90 -3.63 -22.67 -8.40
CA GLN A 90 -2.44 -22.67 -9.26
C GLN A 90 -1.21 -22.04 -8.58
N ARG A 91 -1.41 -21.10 -7.65
CA ARG A 91 -0.36 -20.39 -6.90
C ARG A 91 0.11 -21.07 -5.61
N SER A 92 -0.65 -22.04 -5.09
CA SER A 92 -0.35 -22.69 -3.81
C SER A 92 0.69 -23.82 -3.90
N GLY A 93 1.33 -24.03 -5.06
CA GLY A 93 2.23 -25.17 -5.32
C GLY A 93 3.67 -25.01 -4.82
N ASP A 94 4.29 -23.84 -5.01
CA ASP A 94 5.77 -23.71 -4.99
C ASP A 94 6.34 -22.81 -3.87
N GLY A 95 5.55 -22.47 -2.85
CA GLY A 95 5.94 -21.54 -1.78
C GLY A 95 5.68 -22.04 -0.36
N PRO A 96 6.42 -21.55 0.65
CA PRO A 96 6.10 -21.80 2.06
C PRO A 96 4.70 -21.24 2.39
N ASP A 97 3.80 -22.07 2.94
CA ASP A 97 2.46 -21.61 3.33
C ASP A 97 2.47 -20.81 4.65
N PHE A 98 2.86 -19.55 4.52
CA PHE A 98 2.92 -18.59 5.64
C PHE A 98 1.59 -18.38 6.37
N ARG A 99 0.44 -18.77 5.79
CA ARG A 99 -0.89 -18.58 6.38
C ARG A 99 -1.16 -19.59 7.50
N ASN A 100 -0.70 -20.83 7.32
CA ASN A 100 -0.92 -21.93 8.25
C ASN A 100 0.27 -22.18 9.21
N MET A 101 1.39 -21.48 9.02
CA MET A 101 2.54 -21.50 9.93
C MET A 101 2.30 -20.73 11.24
N THR A 102 2.87 -21.25 12.34
CA THR A 102 3.03 -20.52 13.60
C THR A 102 3.96 -19.31 13.45
N ASP A 103 3.93 -18.39 14.41
CA ASP A 103 4.79 -17.20 14.39
C ASP A 103 6.29 -17.53 14.46
N GLU A 104 6.69 -18.65 15.08
CA GLU A 104 8.09 -19.08 15.14
C GLU A 104 8.55 -19.68 13.81
N GLU A 105 7.77 -20.59 13.22
CA GLU A 105 8.02 -21.16 11.89
C GLU A 105 8.06 -20.07 10.82
N ARG A 106 7.13 -19.11 10.89
CA ARG A 106 7.07 -17.96 9.98
C ARG A 106 8.33 -17.10 10.07
N ARG A 107 8.85 -16.84 11.28
CA ARG A 107 10.11 -16.12 11.50
C ARG A 107 11.29 -16.89 10.92
N ALA A 108 11.42 -18.17 11.24
CA ALA A 108 12.50 -19.02 10.73
C ALA A 108 12.49 -19.10 9.18
N ALA A 109 11.31 -19.19 8.56
CA ALA A 109 11.16 -19.16 7.11
C ALA A 109 11.56 -17.81 6.50
N PHE A 110 11.21 -16.68 7.12
CA PHE A 110 11.66 -15.36 6.68
C PHE A 110 13.17 -15.14 6.86
N GLU A 111 13.76 -15.59 7.97
CA GLU A 111 15.21 -15.53 8.20
C GLU A 111 15.98 -16.37 7.18
N LYS A 112 15.48 -17.58 6.88
CA LYS A 112 16.02 -18.44 5.82
C LYS A 112 15.97 -17.75 4.45
N LEU A 113 14.79 -17.29 4.01
CA LEU A 113 14.65 -16.62 2.70
C LEU A 113 15.50 -15.35 2.60
N ARG A 114 15.67 -14.62 3.71
CA ARG A 114 16.55 -13.46 3.77
C ARG A 114 18.02 -13.88 3.61
N ALA A 115 18.47 -14.89 4.35
CA ALA A 115 19.84 -15.40 4.25
C ALA A 115 20.14 -15.97 2.85
N GLU A 116 19.20 -16.70 2.25
CA GLU A 116 19.30 -17.18 0.86
C GLU A 116 19.43 -16.01 -0.11
N ARG A 117 18.58 -14.97 -0.01
CA ARG A 117 18.69 -13.77 -0.87
C ARG A 117 19.98 -12.99 -0.62
N GLU A 118 20.47 -12.93 0.61
CA GLU A 118 21.73 -12.26 0.96
C GLU A 118 22.97 -13.05 0.49
N ALA A 119 22.86 -14.39 0.32
CA ALA A 119 23.91 -15.23 -0.24
C ALA A 119 24.04 -15.16 -1.77
N LEU A 120 22.96 -14.81 -2.49
CA LEU A 120 23.00 -14.59 -3.94
C LEU A 120 23.86 -13.37 -4.29
N SER A 121 24.59 -13.46 -5.41
CA SER A 121 25.25 -12.31 -6.04
C SER A 121 24.24 -11.30 -6.59
N GLU A 122 24.70 -10.07 -6.88
CA GLU A 122 23.86 -9.01 -7.43
C GLU A 122 23.19 -9.41 -8.74
N ALA A 123 23.94 -10.00 -9.67
CA ALA A 123 23.42 -10.49 -10.95
C ALA A 123 22.38 -11.63 -10.79
N GLU A 124 22.56 -12.53 -9.82
CA GLU A 124 21.57 -13.57 -9.52
C GLU A 124 20.29 -13.00 -8.90
N ARG A 125 20.41 -11.99 -8.04
CA ARG A 125 19.24 -11.28 -7.49
C ARG A 125 18.47 -10.55 -8.58
N GLU A 126 19.17 -9.84 -9.46
CA GLU A 126 18.58 -9.13 -10.60
C GLU A 126 17.82 -10.10 -11.51
N LYS A 127 18.46 -11.21 -11.90
CA LYS A 127 17.84 -12.27 -12.71
C LYS A 127 16.60 -12.86 -12.05
N GLN A 128 16.65 -13.17 -10.74
CA GLN A 128 15.46 -13.64 -10.02
C GLN A 128 14.36 -12.56 -9.92
N ASP A 129 14.71 -11.29 -9.76
CA ASP A 129 13.74 -10.19 -9.73
C ASP A 129 13.16 -9.90 -11.12
N GLU A 130 13.88 -10.17 -12.20
CA GLU A 130 13.35 -10.20 -13.58
C GLU A 130 12.41 -11.38 -13.81
N GLU A 131 12.83 -12.61 -13.48
CA GLU A 131 12.00 -13.82 -13.60
C GLU A 131 10.69 -13.68 -12.81
N ARG A 132 10.75 -13.20 -11.56
CA ARG A 132 9.55 -12.88 -10.75
C ARG A 132 8.67 -11.81 -11.38
N ARG A 133 9.24 -10.80 -12.06
CA ARG A 133 8.48 -9.76 -12.78
C ARG A 133 7.80 -10.34 -14.02
N ALA A 134 8.50 -11.14 -14.82
CA ALA A 134 7.96 -11.81 -16.00
C ALA A 134 6.81 -12.77 -15.63
N GLU A 135 7.00 -13.61 -14.61
CA GLU A 135 5.99 -14.53 -14.10
C GLU A 135 4.76 -13.79 -13.51
N GLN A 136 4.95 -12.61 -12.91
CA GLN A 136 3.84 -11.74 -12.51
C GLN A 136 3.08 -11.15 -13.70
N ARG A 137 3.78 -10.67 -14.75
CA ARG A 137 3.15 -10.18 -15.98
C ARG A 137 2.36 -11.28 -16.69
N ALA A 138 2.93 -12.47 -16.83
CA ALA A 138 2.27 -13.62 -17.46
C ALA A 138 0.96 -13.99 -16.75
N ARG A 139 0.98 -14.10 -15.41
CA ARG A 139 -0.26 -14.35 -14.62
C ARG A 139 -1.28 -13.22 -14.71
N GLN A 140 -0.84 -11.97 -14.83
CA GLN A 140 -1.78 -10.86 -15.05
C GLN A 140 -2.43 -10.95 -16.43
N ALA A 141 -1.66 -11.28 -17.48
CA ALA A 141 -2.20 -11.48 -18.82
C ALA A 141 -3.17 -12.67 -18.89
N GLU A 142 -2.87 -13.80 -18.21
CA GLU A 142 -3.80 -14.93 -18.09
C GLU A 142 -5.10 -14.53 -17.39
N ALA A 143 -5.01 -13.80 -16.26
CA ALA A 143 -6.16 -13.32 -15.52
C ALA A 143 -7.00 -12.32 -16.34
N ASP A 144 -6.36 -11.38 -17.04
CA ASP A 144 -7.03 -10.39 -17.88
C ASP A 144 -7.73 -11.05 -19.09
N ALA A 145 -7.13 -12.08 -19.68
CA ALA A 145 -7.74 -12.86 -20.76
C ALA A 145 -9.00 -13.61 -20.28
N LYS A 146 -8.91 -14.35 -19.17
CA LYS A 146 -10.08 -15.04 -18.58
C LYS A 146 -11.17 -14.07 -18.10
N LEU A 147 -10.80 -12.86 -17.65
CA LEU A 147 -11.78 -11.80 -17.33
C LEU A 147 -12.50 -11.28 -18.58
N ALA A 148 -11.83 -11.16 -19.72
CA ALA A 148 -12.45 -10.74 -20.97
C ALA A 148 -13.45 -11.75 -21.56
N GLU A 149 -13.42 -13.00 -21.09
CA GLU A 149 -14.43 -14.03 -21.43
C GLU A 149 -15.70 -13.91 -20.55
N ILE A 150 -15.58 -13.34 -19.34
CA ILE A 150 -16.67 -13.20 -18.36
C ILE A 150 -17.35 -11.81 -18.45
N LEU A 151 -16.55 -10.78 -18.70
CA LEU A 151 -16.99 -9.37 -18.69
C LEU A 151 -17.33 -8.87 -20.08
N LEU A 152 -18.39 -8.05 -20.16
CA LEU A 152 -18.77 -7.37 -21.39
C LEU A 152 -17.70 -6.32 -21.78
N PRO A 153 -17.56 -5.97 -23.08
CA PRO A 153 -16.49 -5.07 -23.53
C PRO A 153 -16.45 -3.73 -22.77
N HIS A 154 -17.60 -3.12 -22.49
CA HIS A 154 -17.68 -1.86 -21.73
C HIS A 154 -17.31 -2.02 -20.25
N GLN A 155 -17.56 -3.19 -19.64
CA GLN A 155 -17.14 -3.50 -18.27
C GLN A 155 -15.62 -3.69 -18.22
N MET A 156 -15.02 -4.35 -19.22
CA MET A 156 -13.56 -4.44 -19.34
C MET A 156 -12.91 -3.07 -19.55
N GLU A 157 -13.48 -2.23 -20.42
CA GLU A 157 -13.00 -0.87 -20.65
C GLU A 157 -13.05 -0.03 -19.36
N ARG A 158 -14.18 -0.02 -18.66
CA ARG A 158 -14.34 0.71 -17.39
C ARG A 158 -13.40 0.16 -16.30
N LEU A 159 -13.18 -1.16 -16.25
CA LEU A 159 -12.22 -1.77 -15.34
C LEU A 159 -10.77 -1.38 -15.66
N SER A 160 -10.39 -1.31 -16.94
CA SER A 160 -9.09 -0.77 -17.38
C SER A 160 -8.94 0.69 -16.96
N GLN A 161 -9.94 1.55 -17.17
CA GLN A 161 -9.93 2.95 -16.72
C GLN A 161 -9.67 3.08 -15.20
N ILE A 162 -10.40 2.31 -14.38
CA ILE A 162 -10.23 2.29 -12.91
C ILE A 162 -8.84 1.72 -12.54
N GLU A 163 -8.32 0.75 -13.29
CA GLU A 163 -6.96 0.26 -13.09
C GLU A 163 -5.90 1.35 -13.39
N LEU A 164 -6.06 2.13 -14.46
CA LEU A 164 -5.15 3.23 -14.79
C LEU A 164 -5.17 4.33 -13.70
N GLN A 165 -6.36 4.64 -13.16
CA GLN A 165 -6.51 5.58 -12.05
C GLN A 165 -5.85 5.05 -10.77
N THR A 166 -6.06 3.78 -10.40
CA THR A 166 -5.51 3.19 -9.17
C THR A 166 -4.00 2.91 -9.23
N ARG A 167 -3.46 2.54 -10.41
CA ARG A 167 -2.01 2.38 -10.63
C ARG A 167 -1.28 3.72 -10.77
N GLY A 168 -1.96 4.79 -11.19
CA GLY A 168 -1.37 6.12 -11.40
C GLY A 168 -0.19 6.06 -12.37
N ILE A 169 0.90 6.79 -12.08
CA ILE A 169 2.09 6.83 -12.95
C ILE A 169 2.79 5.48 -13.17
N ARG A 170 2.50 4.44 -12.36
CA ARG A 170 3.02 3.08 -12.61
C ARG A 170 2.34 2.40 -13.79
N ALA A 171 1.16 2.87 -14.21
CA ALA A 171 0.49 2.39 -15.42
C ALA A 171 1.34 2.67 -16.68
N LEU A 172 2.17 3.71 -16.70
CA LEU A 172 3.05 4.05 -17.82
C LEU A 172 4.14 2.99 -18.11
N LEU A 173 4.28 1.97 -17.25
CA LEU A 173 5.15 0.82 -17.46
C LEU A 173 4.41 -0.44 -17.95
N SER A 174 3.08 -0.43 -18.04
CA SER A 174 2.34 -1.56 -18.61
C SER A 174 2.46 -1.56 -20.14
N ASP A 175 2.57 -2.74 -20.73
CA ASP A 175 2.82 -2.86 -22.17
C ASP A 175 1.64 -2.33 -23.01
N GLU A 176 0.41 -2.43 -22.51
CA GLU A 176 -0.81 -1.80 -23.03
C GLU A 176 -0.67 -0.27 -23.15
N VAL A 177 -0.30 0.41 -22.06
CA VAL A 177 -0.16 1.88 -22.03
C VAL A 177 1.06 2.36 -22.80
N VAL A 178 2.16 1.61 -22.76
CA VAL A 178 3.37 1.90 -23.55
C VAL A 178 3.07 1.89 -25.04
N ALA A 179 2.34 0.86 -25.52
CA ALA A 179 1.92 0.77 -26.91
C ALA A 179 0.95 1.91 -27.29
N GLU A 180 -0.07 2.14 -26.46
CA GLU A 180 -1.13 3.12 -26.75
C GLU A 180 -0.61 4.57 -26.74
N LEU A 181 0.35 4.89 -25.87
CA LEU A 181 1.02 6.20 -25.81
C LEU A 181 2.26 6.31 -26.72
N GLY A 182 2.65 5.24 -27.42
CA GLY A 182 3.86 5.22 -28.25
C GLY A 182 5.13 5.60 -27.47
N ILE A 183 5.27 5.12 -26.23
CA ILE A 183 6.44 5.40 -25.40
C ILE A 183 7.63 4.57 -25.92
N SER A 184 8.70 5.25 -26.33
CA SER A 184 9.95 4.60 -26.77
C SER A 184 10.63 3.83 -25.63
N ASP A 185 11.39 2.79 -25.95
CA ASP A 185 12.13 1.97 -24.97
C ASP A 185 13.04 2.80 -24.06
N SER A 186 13.68 3.85 -24.59
CA SER A 186 14.50 4.79 -23.80
C SER A 186 13.67 5.54 -22.76
N ALA A 187 12.52 6.11 -23.16
CA ALA A 187 11.58 6.75 -22.25
C ALA A 187 10.98 5.77 -21.21
N LYS A 188 10.68 4.53 -21.61
CA LYS A 188 10.22 3.47 -20.69
C LYS A 188 11.27 3.14 -19.64
N ALA A 189 12.53 2.96 -20.04
CA ALA A 189 13.66 2.71 -19.13
C ALA A 189 13.88 3.89 -18.18
N ASP A 190 13.83 5.13 -18.68
CA ASP A 190 13.92 6.35 -17.89
C ASP A 190 12.81 6.49 -16.83
N ILE A 191 11.57 6.13 -17.19
CA ILE A 191 10.42 6.11 -16.27
C ILE A 191 10.61 5.00 -15.23
N GLU A 192 11.04 3.80 -15.64
CA GLU A 192 11.32 2.69 -14.71
C GLU A 192 12.40 3.07 -13.70
N ALA A 193 13.54 3.62 -14.15
CA ALA A 193 14.62 4.07 -13.27
C ALA A 193 14.15 5.15 -12.27
N THR A 194 13.31 6.08 -12.71
CA THR A 194 12.74 7.15 -11.86
C THR A 194 11.82 6.56 -10.78
N ILE A 195 10.98 5.60 -11.14
CA ILE A 195 10.07 4.90 -10.21
C ILE A 195 10.85 4.01 -9.23
N GLN A 196 11.94 3.37 -9.67
CA GLN A 196 12.81 2.55 -8.83
C GLN A 196 13.55 3.42 -7.78
N ALA A 197 14.27 4.46 -8.22
CA ALA A 197 14.99 5.38 -7.31
C ALA A 197 14.05 6.06 -6.30
N SER A 198 12.85 6.43 -6.75
CA SER A 198 11.76 6.89 -5.88
C SER A 198 11.38 5.87 -4.81
N GLY A 199 11.21 4.59 -5.18
CA GLY A 199 10.88 3.51 -4.26
C GLY A 199 11.95 3.26 -3.20
N GLU A 200 13.23 3.43 -3.54
CA GLU A 200 14.35 3.32 -2.61
C GLU A 200 14.42 4.50 -1.63
N LYS A 201 14.24 5.73 -2.14
CA LYS A 201 14.12 6.93 -1.32
C LYS A 201 12.95 6.81 -0.34
N MET A 202 11.77 6.41 -0.83
CA MET A 202 10.58 6.16 -0.01
C MET A 202 10.81 5.09 1.06
N ARG A 203 11.50 3.98 0.73
CA ARG A 203 11.87 2.93 1.70
C ARG A 203 12.76 3.48 2.81
N THR A 204 13.75 4.29 2.44
CA THR A 204 14.74 4.88 3.36
C THR A 204 14.10 5.89 4.30
N GLU A 205 13.30 6.82 3.76
CA GLU A 205 12.52 7.79 4.53
C GLU A 205 11.52 7.11 5.47
N MET A 206 10.81 6.08 5.00
CA MET A 206 9.89 5.28 5.82
C MET A 206 10.63 4.57 6.97
N GLN A 207 11.81 4.01 6.70
CA GLN A 207 12.65 3.38 7.73
C GLN A 207 13.16 4.39 8.77
N ALA A 208 13.45 5.64 8.37
CA ALA A 208 13.82 6.71 9.29
C ALA A 208 12.63 7.20 10.14
N LEU A 209 11.47 7.42 9.52
CA LEU A 209 10.23 7.83 10.20
C LEU A 209 9.72 6.78 11.18
N PHE A 210 9.83 5.49 10.85
CA PHE A 210 9.46 4.41 11.77
C PHE A 210 10.37 4.37 13.00
N GLN A 211 11.66 4.69 12.84
CA GLN A 211 12.61 4.77 13.95
C GLN A 211 12.44 6.03 14.82
N SER A 212 12.00 7.15 14.24
CA SER A 212 11.75 8.40 15.00
C SER A 212 10.41 8.43 15.74
N GLY A 213 9.52 7.47 15.47
CA GLY A 213 8.19 7.39 16.08
C GLY A 213 7.17 8.39 15.53
N ASN A 214 7.54 9.25 14.57
CA ASN A 214 6.65 10.24 13.97
C ASN A 214 5.69 9.59 12.95
N ARG A 215 4.58 9.05 13.47
CA ARG A 215 3.54 8.40 12.65
C ARG A 215 2.58 9.38 11.97
N GLU A 216 2.42 10.60 12.49
CA GLU A 216 1.48 11.58 11.94
C GLU A 216 2.03 12.23 10.66
N GLY A 217 3.30 12.67 10.66
CA GLY A 217 3.95 13.25 9.47
C GLY A 217 4.16 12.26 8.31
N MET A 218 3.99 10.95 8.56
CA MET A 218 4.16 9.90 7.55
C MET A 218 3.20 10.08 6.36
N ARG A 219 1.94 10.47 6.60
CA ARG A 219 0.94 10.62 5.52
C ARG A 219 1.30 11.77 4.59
N GLU A 220 1.67 12.91 5.15
CA GLU A 220 2.06 14.10 4.40
C GLU A 220 3.34 13.85 3.59
N LYS A 221 4.37 13.25 4.21
CA LYS A 221 5.63 12.92 3.53
C LYS A 221 5.43 11.94 2.37
N MET A 222 4.55 10.94 2.53
CA MET A 222 4.22 10.01 1.45
C MET A 222 3.46 10.68 0.30
N GLN A 223 2.59 11.65 0.59
CA GLN A 223 1.91 12.45 -0.45
C GLN A 223 2.86 13.40 -1.18
N GLU A 224 3.77 14.06 -0.46
CA GLU A 224 4.81 14.92 -1.03
C GLU A 224 5.72 14.12 -1.99
N LEU A 225 6.23 12.98 -1.53
CA LEU A 225 7.06 12.09 -2.35
C LEU A 225 6.29 11.57 -3.58
N ALA A 226 5.04 11.13 -3.42
CA ALA A 226 4.22 10.66 -4.54
C ALA A 226 4.02 11.75 -5.62
N LYS A 227 3.70 12.98 -5.21
CA LYS A 227 3.50 14.12 -6.13
C LYS A 227 4.78 14.55 -6.84
N GLY A 228 5.92 14.55 -6.14
CA GLY A 228 7.21 14.86 -6.75
C GLY A 228 7.54 13.87 -7.88
N VAL A 229 7.35 12.58 -7.61
CA VAL A 229 7.64 11.48 -8.54
C VAL A 229 6.66 11.49 -9.72
N GLU A 230 5.38 11.79 -9.48
CA GLU A 230 4.40 12.00 -10.54
C GLU A 230 4.82 13.16 -11.46
N THR A 231 5.30 14.27 -10.90
CA THR A 231 5.79 15.42 -11.66
C THR A 231 7.02 15.07 -12.50
N GLU A 232 7.99 14.36 -11.92
CA GLU A 232 9.20 13.90 -12.62
C GLU A 232 8.88 12.93 -13.77
N VAL A 233 8.01 11.95 -13.53
CA VAL A 233 7.61 10.96 -14.54
C VAL A 233 6.78 11.61 -15.66
N LEU A 234 5.79 12.45 -15.35
CA LEU A 234 4.99 13.15 -16.37
C LEU A 234 5.83 14.17 -17.16
N GLY A 235 6.91 14.70 -16.58
CA GLY A 235 7.88 15.57 -17.25
C GLY A 235 8.70 14.87 -18.34
N LYS A 236 8.82 13.53 -18.30
CA LYS A 236 9.49 12.72 -19.33
C LYS A 236 8.62 12.44 -20.56
N LEU A 237 7.31 12.66 -20.46
CA LEU A 237 6.36 12.49 -21.57
C LEU A 237 6.25 13.76 -22.42
N THR A 238 5.84 13.59 -23.68
CA THR A 238 5.38 14.73 -24.49
C THR A 238 4.01 15.24 -24.01
N GLN A 239 3.59 16.43 -24.46
CA GLN A 239 2.26 16.95 -24.09
C GLN A 239 1.13 16.04 -24.58
N SER A 240 1.19 15.58 -25.84
CA SER A 240 0.19 14.66 -26.39
C SER A 240 0.12 13.32 -25.64
N GLN A 241 1.26 12.80 -25.17
CA GLN A 241 1.28 11.60 -24.32
C GLN A 241 0.65 11.83 -22.95
N ARG A 242 0.85 13.00 -22.33
CA ARG A 242 0.14 13.37 -21.09
C ARG A 242 -1.36 13.50 -21.31
N ASP A 243 -1.76 14.19 -22.37
CA ASP A 243 -3.18 14.43 -22.69
C ASP A 243 -3.90 13.10 -22.96
N LYS A 244 -3.30 12.23 -23.79
CA LYS A 244 -3.83 10.88 -24.05
C LYS A 244 -3.84 10.00 -22.80
N PHE A 245 -2.84 10.10 -21.91
CA PHE A 245 -2.86 9.38 -20.63
C PHE A 245 -3.95 9.89 -19.66
N VAL A 246 -4.39 11.13 -19.79
CA VAL A 246 -5.57 11.65 -19.06
C VAL A 246 -6.86 11.14 -19.69
N GLU A 247 -6.97 11.16 -21.02
CA GLU A 247 -8.11 10.61 -21.77
C GLU A 247 -8.35 9.12 -21.47
N MET A 248 -7.29 8.31 -21.51
CA MET A 248 -7.35 6.86 -21.21
C MET A 248 -7.86 6.54 -19.79
N LYS A 249 -7.78 7.47 -18.82
CA LYS A 249 -8.30 7.24 -17.47
C LYS A 249 -9.82 7.30 -17.39
N GLY A 250 -10.51 7.85 -18.39
CA GLY A 250 -11.98 7.99 -18.40
C GLY A 250 -12.52 8.79 -17.22
N GLU A 251 -13.77 8.51 -16.84
CA GLU A 251 -14.45 9.23 -15.76
C GLU A 251 -13.82 8.93 -14.38
N PRO A 252 -13.59 9.92 -13.50
CA PRO A 252 -13.01 9.69 -12.17
C PRO A 252 -13.80 8.67 -11.34
N PHE A 253 -13.08 7.78 -10.65
CA PHE A 253 -13.66 6.81 -9.71
C PHE A 253 -13.09 7.02 -8.30
N GLU A 254 -13.96 7.35 -7.34
CA GLU A 254 -13.56 7.53 -5.95
C GLU A 254 -13.42 6.19 -5.22
N MET A 255 -12.18 5.71 -5.07
CA MET A 255 -11.87 4.49 -4.34
C MET A 255 -12.34 4.56 -2.87
N PRO A 256 -13.15 3.60 -2.39
CA PRO A 256 -13.61 3.62 -1.00
C PRO A 256 -12.44 3.44 -0.03
N GLN A 257 -12.48 4.17 1.10
CA GLN A 257 -11.44 4.09 2.12
C GLN A 257 -11.32 2.65 2.65
N GLY A 258 -10.12 2.07 2.52
CA GLY A 258 -9.84 0.69 2.90
C GLY A 258 -10.00 -0.35 1.77
N GLY A 259 -10.51 0.03 0.59
CA GLY A 259 -10.78 -0.91 -0.51
C GLY A 259 -9.54 -1.58 -1.13
N PHE A 260 -8.37 -0.91 -1.14
CA PHE A 260 -7.17 -1.46 -1.77
C PHE A 260 -5.91 -1.13 -1.00
N GLY A 261 -5.14 -2.16 -0.61
CA GLY A 261 -3.79 -2.01 -0.04
C GLY A 261 -3.68 -1.09 1.18
N GLY A 262 -4.80 -0.84 1.87
CA GLY A 262 -4.86 0.14 2.94
C GLY A 262 -3.98 -0.28 4.10
N PHE A 263 -2.86 0.45 4.30
CA PHE A 263 -2.14 0.49 5.58
C PHE A 263 -2.96 1.30 6.61
N GLY A 264 -4.21 0.88 6.77
CA GLY A 264 -5.24 1.47 7.61
C GLY A 264 -5.33 0.69 8.91
N GLY A 265 -4.40 0.96 9.83
CA GLY A 265 -4.54 0.58 11.22
C GLY A 265 -5.68 1.34 11.89
N GLY A 266 -6.92 1.02 11.52
CA GLY A 266 -8.13 1.52 12.17
C GLY A 266 -8.37 0.78 13.50
N PRO A 267 -8.58 1.50 14.62
CA PRO A 267 -8.73 0.86 15.93
C PRO A 267 -10.08 0.14 16.06
N GLY A 268 -10.14 -1.15 15.75
CA GLY A 268 -11.41 -1.89 15.77
C GLY A 268 -11.36 -3.43 15.86
N GLY A 269 -10.17 -4.04 15.92
CA GLY A 269 -9.98 -5.51 15.88
C GLY A 269 -10.44 -6.30 17.14
N GLN A 270 -11.21 -5.71 18.04
CA GLN A 270 -11.61 -6.32 19.31
C GLN A 270 -12.86 -7.22 19.16
N ARG A 271 -12.83 -8.23 18.28
CA ARG A 271 -13.90 -9.23 18.14
C ARG A 271 -13.34 -10.66 18.15
N GLY A 272 -13.04 -11.11 19.37
CA GLY A 272 -12.60 -12.48 19.66
C GLY A 272 -12.96 -12.99 21.06
N ARG A 273 -13.83 -12.28 21.82
CA ARG A 273 -14.37 -12.79 23.09
C ARG A 273 -15.54 -13.74 22.83
N GLY A 274 -15.23 -14.89 22.25
CA GLY A 274 -16.17 -16.01 22.13
C GLY A 274 -16.47 -16.59 23.51
N GLY A 275 -17.56 -16.14 24.12
CA GLY A 275 -18.07 -16.72 25.37
C GLY A 275 -18.99 -17.90 25.09
N ASN A 276 -18.48 -19.13 25.20
CA ASN A 276 -19.26 -20.34 25.48
C ASN A 276 -18.28 -21.47 25.89
N GLY A 277 -18.48 -22.27 26.94
CA GLY A 277 -19.54 -22.26 27.95
C GLY A 277 -19.03 -22.88 29.26
N GLY A 278 -19.77 -22.71 30.35
CA GLY A 278 -19.31 -23.15 31.68
C GLY A 278 -19.43 -24.66 31.94
N ARG A 279 -18.48 -25.21 32.70
CA ARG A 279 -18.66 -26.49 33.43
C ARG A 279 -17.61 -26.63 34.54
N GLY A 280 -18.05 -26.96 35.76
CA GLY A 280 -17.19 -27.22 36.94
C GLY A 280 -16.65 -25.94 37.59
N GLY A 281 -16.88 -25.64 38.88
CA GLY A 281 -17.42 -26.48 39.95
C GLY A 281 -16.32 -27.32 40.60
N ASP A 282 -16.25 -27.25 41.94
CA ASP A 282 -15.17 -27.72 42.82
C ASP A 282 -13.83 -26.95 42.69
N GLY A 283 -13.08 -26.65 43.76
CA GLY A 283 -13.31 -26.98 45.18
C GLY A 283 -11.97 -27.15 45.89
N GLY A 284 -11.64 -26.29 46.87
CA GLY A 284 -10.37 -26.39 47.61
C GLY A 284 -9.83 -25.05 48.11
N GLY A 285 -10.06 -24.75 49.38
CA GLY A 285 -9.70 -23.45 49.97
C GLY A 285 -8.22 -23.31 50.38
N ARG A 286 -7.82 -22.06 50.63
CA ARG A 286 -6.64 -21.71 51.43
C ARG A 286 -7.03 -20.60 52.43
N PRO A 287 -6.96 -20.85 53.75
CA PRO A 287 -7.34 -19.85 54.75
C PRO A 287 -6.29 -18.73 54.85
N GLN A 288 -6.76 -17.53 55.20
CA GLN A 288 -5.92 -16.38 55.51
C GLN A 288 -5.18 -16.60 56.83
N ARG A 289 -3.93 -16.16 56.91
CA ARG A 289 -3.15 -16.12 58.15
C ARG A 289 -3.23 -14.72 58.77
N PRO A 290 -3.72 -14.55 60.01
CA PRO A 290 -3.76 -13.24 60.67
C PRO A 290 -2.36 -12.78 61.08
N ALA A 291 -2.19 -11.46 61.21
CA ALA A 291 -0.94 -10.82 61.57
C ALA A 291 -0.66 -10.89 63.08
N GLN A 292 0.60 -11.20 63.42
CA GLN A 292 1.35 -10.74 64.59
C GLN A 292 2.79 -10.53 64.14
#